data_AF-A0A6V7KZ02-F1
#
_entry.id   AF-A0A6V7KZ02-F1
#
_cell.length_a   1.000
_cell.length_b   1.000
_cell.length_c   1.000
_cell.angle_alpha   90.00
_cell.angle_beta   90.00
_cell.angle_gamma   90.00
#
_symmetry.space_group_name_H-M   'P 1'
#
loop_
_entity.id
_entity.type
_entity.pdbx_description
1 polymer ?
#
loop_
_entity_poly.entity_id
_entity_poly.type
_entity_poly.pdbx_seq_one_letter_code
_entity_poly.pdbx_strand_id
1 'polypeptide(L)' 'EGNQALQEFLQARNPRQQHSSTLESYLIKPIQRILKYPLLLQQLKNLTDERSEEHQHLT' A
#
# COMPACT_ATOMS: atom_id res chain seq x y z
N GLU A 1 12.56 28.69 -9.30
CA GLU A 1 13.36 28.81 -8.06
C GLU A 1 12.67 28.21 -6.81
N GLY A 2 11.34 28.14 -6.71
CA GLY A 2 10.67 27.64 -5.48
C GLY A 2 10.74 26.12 -5.19
N ASN A 3 11.09 25.27 -6.16
CA ASN A 3 11.05 23.81 -5.97
C ASN A 3 12.39 23.21 -5.50
N GLN A 4 13.48 23.99 -5.52
CA GLN A 4 14.81 23.48 -5.22
C GLN A 4 14.97 23.15 -3.72
N ALA A 5 14.51 24.05 -2.85
CA ALA A 5 14.51 23.83 -1.40
C ALA A 5 13.65 22.62 -0.99
N LEU A 6 12.52 22.40 -1.69
CA LEU A 6 11.66 21.23 -1.47
C LEU A 6 12.37 19.94 -1.90
N GLN A 7 13.02 19.96 -3.06
CA GLN A 7 13.75 18.80 -3.58
C GLN A 7 14.93 18.42 -2.67
N GLU A 8 15.69 19.40 -2.17
CA GLU A 8 16.76 19.18 -1.20
C GLU A 8 16.23 18.61 0.12
N PHE A 9 15.12 19.13 0.63
CA PHE A 9 14.46 18.58 1.82
C PHE A 9 14.04 17.13 1.62
N LEU A 10 13.42 16.80 0.48
CA LEU A 10 12.99 15.43 0.17
C LEU A 10 14.17 14.47 0.01
N GLN A 11 15.27 14.94 -0.59
CA GLN A 11 16.52 14.17 -0.69
C GLN A 11 17.15 13.93 0.68
N ALA A 12 17.21 14.95 1.54
CA ALA A 12 17.72 14.82 2.90
C ALA A 12 16.90 13.84 3.75
N ARG A 13 15.58 13.74 3.51
CA ARG A 13 14.69 12.75 4.13
C ARG A 13 14.82 11.34 3.57
N ASN A 14 15.47 11.15 2.41
CA ASN A 14 15.72 9.85 1.79
C ASN A 14 17.24 9.58 1.66
N PRO A 15 17.96 9.37 2.78
CA PRO A 15 19.41 9.22 2.78
C PRO A 15 19.90 7.97 2.02
N ARG A 16 19.05 6.95 1.89
CA ARG A 16 19.37 5.72 1.14
C ARG A 16 19.06 5.82 -0.36
N GLN A 17 18.56 6.98 -0.80
CA GLN A 17 18.06 7.26 -2.16
C GLN A 17 17.21 6.13 -2.73
N GLN A 18 16.41 5.48 -1.87
CA GLN A 18 15.56 4.37 -2.28
C GLN A 18 14.32 4.93 -2.94
N HIS A 19 14.01 4.46 -4.15
CA HIS A 19 12.80 4.90 -4.85
C HIS A 19 11.53 4.58 -4.05
N SER A 20 11.52 3.47 -3.29
CA SER A 20 10.42 3.08 -2.40
C SER A 20 10.16 4.03 -1.23
N SER A 21 11.11 4.92 -0.95
CA SER A 21 11.10 5.87 0.17
C SER A 21 10.96 7.33 -0.30
N THR A 22 10.68 7.56 -1.58
CA THR A 22 10.31 8.89 -2.09
C THR A 22 8.91 9.27 -1.62
N LEU A 23 8.63 10.58 -1.58
CA LEU A 23 7.29 11.09 -1.29
C LEU A 23 6.25 10.50 -2.26
N GLU A 24 6.57 10.44 -3.54
CA GLU A 24 5.72 9.82 -4.58
C GLU A 24 5.37 8.36 -4.25
N SER A 25 6.36 7.56 -3.83
CA SER A 25 6.12 6.19 -3.38
C SER A 25 5.21 6.11 -2.16
N TYR A 26 5.28 7.06 -1.23
CA TYR A 26 4.35 7.08 -0.09
C TYR A 26 2.94 7.51 -0.48
N LEU A 27 2.80 8.43 -1.44
CA LEU A 27 1.49 8.90 -1.90
C LEU A 27 0.70 7.80 -2.62
N ILE A 28 1.37 6.87 -3.32
CA ILE A 28 0.68 5.77 -4.01
C ILE A 28 0.31 4.59 -3.09
N LYS A 29 1.02 4.40 -1.97
CA LYS A 29 0.80 3.26 -1.05
C LYS A 29 -0.62 3.14 -0.50
N PRO A 30 -1.33 4.21 -0.07
CA PRO A 30 -2.71 4.11 0.40
C PRO A 30 -3.67 3.58 -0.66
N ILE A 31 -3.56 4.06 -1.90
CA ILE A 31 -4.39 3.60 -3.02
C ILE A 31 -4.09 2.12 -3.30
N GLN A 32 -2.81 1.76 -3.38
CA GLN A 32 -2.40 0.36 -3.55
C GLN A 32 -2.94 -0.52 -2.42
N ARG A 33 -2.91 -0.06 -1.16
CA ARG A 33 -3.37 -0.81 0.01
C ARG A 33 -4.86 -1.12 -0.06
N ILE A 34 -5.70 -0.16 -0.46
CA ILE A 34 -7.14 -0.37 -0.65
C ILE A 34 -7.39 -1.48 -1.68
N LEU A 35 -6.64 -1.46 -2.79
CA LEU A 35 -6.76 -2.48 -3.84
C LEU A 35 -6.21 -3.85 -3.43
N LYS A 36 -5.36 -3.93 -2.40
CA LYS A 36 -4.88 -5.22 -1.87
C LYS A 36 -5.92 -5.93 -0.99
N TYR A 37 -6.82 -5.20 -0.33
CA TYR A 37 -7.83 -5.83 0.53
C TYR A 37 -8.71 -6.86 -0.17
N PRO A 38 -9.34 -6.60 -1.32
CA PRO A 38 -10.15 -7.61 -1.98
C PRO A 38 -9.34 -8.85 -2.37
N LEU A 39 -8.08 -8.68 -2.77
CA LEU A 39 -7.19 -9.79 -3.13
C LEU A 39 -6.90 -10.68 -1.92
N LEU A 40 -6.60 -10.07 -0.77
CA LEU A 40 -6.31 -10.80 0.47
C LEU A 40 -7.58 -11.47 1.03
N LEU A 41 -8.72 -10.80 1.00
CA LEU A 41 -10.00 -11.36 1.43
C LEU A 41 -10.40 -12.56 0.56
N GLN A 42 -10.19 -12.48 -0.75
CA GLN A 42 -10.41 -13.62 -1.65
C GLN A 42 -9.48 -14.80 -1.32
N GLN A 43 -8.20 -14.54 -1.01
CA GLN A 43 -7.29 -15.61 -0.60
C GLN A 43 -7.72 -16.26 0.72
N LEU A 44 -8.18 -15.48 1.70
CA LEU A 44 -8.71 -16.02 2.96
C LEU A 44 -9.98 -16.84 2.72
N LYS A 45 -10.90 -16.35 1.88
CA LYS A 45 -12.14 -17.05 1.51
C LYS A 45 -11.86 -18.41 0.87
N ASN A 46 -10.84 -18.51 0.03
CA ASN A 46 -10.45 -19.77 -0.61
C ASN A 46 -9.88 -20.81 0.36
N LEU A 47 -9.52 -20.41 1.57
CA LEU A 47 -8.98 -21.30 2.61
C LEU A 47 -10.03 -21.69 3.66
N THR A 48 -11.25 -21.14 3.60
CA THR A 48 -12.36 -21.48 4.50
C THR A 48 -13.34 -22.45 3.83
N ASP A 49 -13.97 -23.32 4.63
CA ASP A 49 -15.02 -24.24 4.16
C ASP A 49 -16.23 -23.43 3.68
N GLU A 50 -16.74 -23.71 2.48
CA GLU A 50 -17.86 -22.99 1.86
C GLU A 50 -19.14 -22.97 2.72
N ARG A 51 -19.27 -23.93 3.64
CA ARG A 51 -20.44 -24.03 4.55
C ARG A 51 -20.24 -23.34 5.89
N SER A 52 -19.06 -22.79 6.16
CA SER A 52 -18.73 -22.16 7.43
C SER A 52 -19.24 -20.71 7.50
N GLU A 53 -19.58 -20.23 8.70
CA GLU A 53 -20.01 -18.85 8.90
C GLU A 53 -18.92 -17.85 8.49
N GLU A 54 -17.65 -18.20 8.68
CA GLU A 54 -16.50 -17.39 8.29
C GLU A 54 -16.44 -17.19 6.77
N HIS A 55 -16.77 -18.20 5.97
CA HIS A 55 -16.84 -18.07 4.51
C HIS A 55 -17.98 -17.14 4.06
N GLN A 56 -19.11 -17.16 4.78
CA GLN A 56 -20.22 -16.25 4.51
C GLN A 56 -19.87 -14.79 4.84
N HIS A 57 -19.13 -14.54 5.92
CA HIS A 57 -18.67 -13.19 6.29
C HIS A 57 -17.60 -12.59 5.35
N LEU A 58 -16.94 -13.42 4.53
CA LEU A 58 -15.92 -13.00 3.57
C LEU A 58 -16.47 -12.75 2.14
N THR A 59 -17.79 -12.81 1.96
CA THR A 59 -18.49 -12.58 0.67
C THR A 59 -19.13 -11.19 0.65
#